data_AF-X1ACJ4-F1
#
_entry.id   AF-X1ACJ4-F1
#
_cell.length_a   1.000
_cell.length_b   1.000
_cell.length_c   1.000
_cell.angle_alpha   90.00
_cell.angle_beta   90.00
_cell.angle_gamma   90.00
#
_symmetry.space_group_name_H-M   'P 1'
#
loop_
_entity.id
_entity.type
_entity.pdbx_description
1 polymer ?
#
loop_
_entity_poly.entity_id
_entity_poly.type
_entity_poly.pdbx_seq_one_letter_code
_entity_poly.pdbx_strand_id
1 'polypeptide(L)'
;MSTDSFSSLGLDLVFELSKEAGFDGIDLAIRKNFDARNVDYVKKLMKTHDMPVKVIQVSDKVNQKELNKALDLCEATGADTITINAPAFFDMKTYNFIVDNIDTYKKENKHIHFSIINPENANIFALPIPKYRFSNIVEIVKKY
;
A
#
# COMPACT_ATOMS: atom_id res chain seq x y z
N MET A 1 0.32 9.89 7.95
CA MET A 1 -0.93 10.17 7.20
C MET A 1 -1.02 9.28 5.98
N SER A 2 -2.16 8.65 5.67
CA SER A 2 -2.33 7.86 4.43
C SER A 2 -2.94 8.71 3.31
N THR A 3 -2.30 8.75 2.15
CA THR A 3 -2.82 9.50 0.99
C THR A 3 -4.06 8.84 0.38
N ASP A 4 -4.34 7.57 0.70
CA ASP A 4 -5.53 6.87 0.24
C ASP A 4 -6.83 7.49 0.77
N SER A 5 -6.75 8.09 1.97
CA SER A 5 -7.86 8.79 2.64
C SER A 5 -8.20 10.14 2.00
N PHE A 6 -7.28 10.69 1.20
CA PHE A 6 -7.39 12.01 0.56
C PHE A 6 -7.25 11.90 -0.96
N SER A 7 -7.78 10.83 -1.56
CA SER A 7 -7.59 10.52 -2.98
C SER A 7 -8.15 11.56 -3.96
N SER A 8 -9.01 12.47 -3.50
CA SER A 8 -9.54 13.59 -4.28
C SER A 8 -8.66 14.84 -4.26
N LEU A 9 -7.61 14.87 -3.43
CA LEU A 9 -6.69 16.00 -3.31
C LEU A 9 -5.41 15.75 -4.11
N GLY A 10 -4.79 16.84 -4.57
CA GLY A 10 -3.46 16.80 -5.16
C GLY A 10 -2.43 16.35 -4.13
N LEU A 11 -1.41 15.60 -4.57
CA LEU A 11 -0.42 15.00 -3.66
C LEU A 11 0.33 16.06 -2.86
N ASP A 12 0.61 17.20 -3.48
CA ASP A 12 1.27 18.36 -2.86
C ASP A 12 0.51 18.86 -1.62
N LEU A 13 -0.81 19.08 -1.77
CA LEU A 13 -1.67 19.50 -0.67
C LEU A 13 -1.75 18.44 0.44
N VAL A 14 -1.70 17.15 0.10
CA VAL A 14 -1.68 16.09 1.11
C VAL A 14 -0.40 16.15 1.95
N PHE A 15 0.75 16.44 1.33
CA PHE A 15 2.01 16.63 2.07
C PHE A 15 1.96 17.86 2.98
N GLU A 16 1.46 18.98 2.47
CA GLU A 16 1.26 20.22 3.23
C GLU A 16 0.38 19.99 4.46
N LEU A 17 -0.83 19.46 4.26
CA LEU A 17 -1.77 19.17 5.35
C LEU A 17 -1.20 18.16 6.36
N SER A 18 -0.41 17.20 5.89
CA SER A 18 0.24 16.24 6.78
C SER A 18 1.28 16.90 7.68
N LYS A 19 2.06 17.86 7.14
CA LYS A 19 3.01 18.65 7.93
C LYS A 19 2.29 19.54 8.94
N GLU A 20 1.26 20.27 8.49
CA GLU A 20 0.50 21.18 9.34
C GLU A 20 -0.21 20.45 10.49
N ALA A 21 -0.75 19.27 10.22
CA ALA A 21 -1.38 18.44 11.24
C ALA A 21 -0.38 17.73 12.18
N GLY A 22 0.93 17.89 11.97
CA GLY A 22 1.98 17.35 12.83
C GLY A 22 2.22 15.85 12.67
N PHE A 23 1.89 15.27 11.51
CA PHE A 23 2.27 13.89 11.21
C PHE A 23 3.79 13.77 11.01
N ASP A 24 4.30 12.58 11.26
CA ASP A 24 5.73 12.25 11.19
C ASP A 24 6.13 11.57 9.87
N GLY A 25 5.17 11.29 9.00
CA GLY A 25 5.41 10.70 7.69
C GLY A 25 4.15 10.37 6.89
N ILE A 26 4.38 10.03 5.63
CA ILE A 26 3.36 9.68 4.63
C ILE A 26 3.34 8.16 4.40
N ASP A 27 2.13 7.63 4.36
CA ASP A 27 1.79 6.36 3.73
C ASP A 27 1.23 6.66 2.33
N LEU A 28 2.03 6.35 1.31
CA LEU A 28 1.83 6.77 -0.07
C LEU A 28 1.09 5.70 -0.88
N ALA A 29 -0.19 5.93 -1.17
CA ALA A 29 -1.00 5.06 -2.01
C ALA A 29 -0.77 5.32 -3.51
N ILE A 30 -0.08 4.38 -4.18
CA ILE A 30 0.45 4.60 -5.54
C ILE A 30 -0.56 4.34 -6.66
N ARG A 31 -1.78 3.85 -6.35
CA ARG A 31 -2.78 3.52 -7.37
C ARG A 31 -3.74 4.66 -7.66
N LYS A 32 -4.19 5.36 -6.62
CA LYS A 32 -5.23 6.40 -6.74
C LYS A 32 -4.67 7.71 -7.27
N ASN A 33 -3.38 7.96 -7.09
CA ASN A 33 -2.73 9.17 -7.53
C ASN A 33 -1.63 8.83 -8.54
N PHE A 34 -1.80 9.22 -9.81
CA PHE A 34 -0.85 8.89 -10.87
C PHE A 34 0.54 9.47 -10.57
N ASP A 35 0.58 10.67 -9.99
CA ASP A 35 1.81 11.35 -9.64
C ASP A 35 2.57 10.66 -8.51
N ALA A 36 1.89 9.87 -7.66
CA ALA A 36 2.52 9.07 -6.61
C ALA A 36 3.41 7.94 -7.16
N ARG A 37 3.33 7.64 -8.46
CA ARG A 37 4.25 6.71 -9.15
C ARG A 37 5.50 7.40 -9.68
N ASN A 38 5.53 8.72 -9.74
CA ASN A 38 6.69 9.47 -10.21
C ASN A 38 7.68 9.67 -9.06
N VAL A 39 8.81 8.96 -9.13
CA VAL A 39 9.85 8.97 -8.10
C VAL A 39 10.39 10.38 -7.86
N ASP A 40 10.72 11.11 -8.91
CA ASP A 40 11.31 12.45 -8.81
C ASP A 40 10.32 13.45 -8.20
N TYR A 41 9.05 13.32 -8.56
CA TYR A 41 7.99 14.14 -8.00
C TYR A 41 7.80 13.87 -6.50
N VAL A 42 7.73 12.59 -6.09
CA VAL A 42 7.61 12.23 -4.67
C VAL A 42 8.81 12.74 -3.87
N LYS A 43 10.04 12.59 -4.38
CA LYS A 43 11.24 13.13 -3.73
C LYS A 43 11.22 14.64 -3.61
N LYS A 44 10.74 15.34 -4.65
CA LYS A 44 10.55 16.79 -4.60
C LYS A 44 9.58 17.18 -3.48
N LEU A 45 8.45 16.48 -3.34
CA LEU A 45 7.47 16.75 -2.28
C LEU A 45 8.04 16.50 -0.89
N MET A 46 8.72 15.36 -0.70
CA MET A 46 9.38 15.05 0.58
C MET A 46 10.34 16.16 1.03
N LYS A 47 11.15 16.67 0.08
CA LYS A 47 12.09 17.76 0.36
C LYS A 47 11.38 19.10 0.59
N THR A 48 10.33 19.40 -0.18
CA THR A 48 9.61 20.68 -0.12
C THR A 48 8.89 20.84 1.21
N HIS A 49 8.26 19.76 1.69
CA HIS A 49 7.44 19.78 2.90
C HIS A 49 8.15 19.25 4.14
N ASP A 50 9.41 18.83 4.01
CA ASP A 50 10.18 18.16 5.08
C ASP A 50 9.35 17.04 5.73
N MET A 51 8.87 16.14 4.87
CA MET A 51 7.93 15.08 5.22
C MET A 51 8.36 13.76 4.57
N PRO A 52 8.82 12.77 5.37
CA PRO A 52 9.29 11.51 4.80
C PRO A 52 8.13 10.63 4.35
N VAL A 53 8.33 9.88 3.26
CA VAL A 53 7.48 8.73 2.95
C VAL A 53 8.02 7.53 3.72
N LYS A 54 7.19 6.92 4.56
CA LYS A 54 7.56 5.76 5.39
C LYS A 54 6.98 4.46 4.87
N VAL A 55 5.84 4.54 4.19
CA VAL A 55 5.09 3.38 3.70
C VAL A 55 4.69 3.60 2.26
N ILE A 56 4.79 2.55 1.44
CA ILE A 56 4.25 2.52 0.07
C ILE A 56 3.06 1.56 0.05
N GLN A 57 1.86 2.09 -0.20
CA GLN A 57 0.64 1.30 -0.27
C GLN A 57 0.29 0.92 -1.71
N VAL A 58 0.23 -0.38 -1.98
CA VAL A 58 -0.20 -0.96 -3.26
C VAL A 58 -1.68 -1.35 -3.24
N SER A 59 -2.25 -1.50 -4.43
CA SER A 59 -3.69 -1.68 -4.58
C SER A 59 -4.24 -3.07 -4.27
N ASP A 60 -5.57 -3.14 -4.19
CA ASP A 60 -6.36 -4.38 -4.11
C ASP A 60 -6.29 -5.25 -5.38
N LYS A 61 -5.63 -4.75 -6.44
CA LYS A 61 -5.37 -5.47 -7.69
C LYS A 61 -3.87 -5.55 -7.98
N VAL A 62 -3.06 -5.59 -6.93
CA VAL A 62 -1.61 -5.67 -7.04
C VAL A 62 -1.20 -6.81 -7.97
N ASN A 63 -0.20 -6.51 -8.78
CA ASN A 63 0.46 -7.44 -9.68
C ASN A 63 1.97 -7.14 -9.68
N GLN A 64 2.74 -7.93 -10.40
CA GLN A 64 4.21 -7.80 -10.46
C GLN A 64 4.65 -6.38 -10.83
N LYS A 65 3.99 -5.73 -11.80
CA LYS A 65 4.35 -4.38 -12.23
C LYS A 65 4.14 -3.35 -11.12
N GLU A 66 3.02 -3.42 -10.41
CA GLU A 66 2.74 -2.50 -9.30
C GLU A 66 3.68 -2.74 -8.12
N LEU A 67 3.96 -4.00 -7.79
CA LEU A 67 4.84 -4.33 -6.66
C LEU A 67 6.30 -3.97 -6.95
N ASN A 68 6.80 -4.22 -8.16
CA ASN A 68 8.13 -3.75 -8.56
C ASN A 68 8.22 -2.23 -8.51
N LYS A 69 7.15 -1.52 -8.91
CA LYS A 69 7.13 -0.07 -8.80
C LYS A 69 7.16 0.42 -7.35
N ALA A 70 6.53 -0.32 -6.44
CA ALA A 70 6.60 -0.02 -5.01
C ALA A 70 8.02 -0.21 -4.47
N LEU A 71 8.75 -1.25 -4.92
CA LEU A 71 10.16 -1.44 -4.59
C LEU A 71 11.02 -0.26 -5.06
N ASP A 72 10.87 0.17 -6.33
CA ASP A 72 11.60 1.34 -6.85
C ASP A 72 11.37 2.59 -5.98
N LEU A 73 10.13 2.77 -5.48
CA LEU A 73 9.78 3.87 -4.61
C LEU A 73 10.40 3.72 -3.22
N CYS A 74 10.40 2.51 -2.64
CA CYS A 74 11.10 2.22 -1.39
C CYS A 74 12.58 2.58 -1.48
N GLU A 75 13.28 2.10 -2.52
CA GLU A 75 14.69 2.41 -2.75
C GLU A 75 14.94 3.91 -2.89
N ALA A 76 14.07 4.62 -3.63
CA ALA A 76 14.27 6.03 -3.92
C ALA A 76 13.89 6.98 -2.77
N THR A 77 12.96 6.57 -1.90
CA THR A 77 12.44 7.39 -0.79
C THR A 77 13.01 7.00 0.56
N GLY A 78 13.58 5.79 0.68
CA GLY A 78 13.99 5.22 1.97
C GLY A 78 12.83 4.62 2.77
N ALA A 79 11.63 4.51 2.19
CA ALA A 79 10.52 3.80 2.83
C ALA A 79 10.85 2.32 3.00
N ASP A 80 10.64 1.79 4.20
CA ASP A 80 11.00 0.42 4.57
C ASP A 80 9.79 -0.51 4.64
N THR A 81 8.60 -0.03 4.27
CA THR A 81 7.36 -0.80 4.43
C THR A 81 6.50 -0.71 3.17
N ILE A 82 6.02 -1.86 2.70
CA ILE A 82 5.00 -1.99 1.66
C ILE A 82 3.73 -2.58 2.28
N THR A 83 2.63 -1.86 2.15
CA THR A 83 1.30 -2.31 2.57
C THR A 83 0.46 -2.71 1.36
N ILE A 84 -0.21 -3.86 1.46
CA ILE A 84 -1.01 -4.44 0.37
C ILE A 84 -2.47 -4.40 0.77
N ASN A 85 -3.29 -3.70 0.00
CA ASN A 85 -4.74 -3.78 0.17
C ASN A 85 -5.24 -5.19 -0.15
N ALA A 86 -6.08 -5.74 0.72
CA ALA A 86 -6.63 -7.08 0.49
C ALA A 86 -7.51 -7.11 -0.77
N PRO A 87 -7.34 -8.12 -1.65
CA PRO A 87 -8.17 -8.25 -2.83
C PRO A 87 -9.62 -8.57 -2.47
N ALA A 88 -10.53 -8.18 -3.37
CA ALA A 88 -11.92 -8.62 -3.31
C ALA A 88 -12.00 -10.15 -3.27
N PHE A 89 -13.02 -10.71 -2.60
CA PHE A 89 -13.12 -12.15 -2.38
C PHE A 89 -13.06 -12.98 -3.67
N PHE A 90 -13.67 -12.49 -4.75
CA PHE A 90 -13.67 -13.16 -6.06
C PHE A 90 -12.48 -12.82 -6.96
N ASP A 91 -11.57 -11.94 -6.55
CA ASP A 91 -10.34 -11.65 -7.29
C ASP A 91 -9.26 -12.71 -7.01
N MET A 92 -9.49 -13.90 -7.55
CA MET A 92 -8.58 -15.04 -7.41
C MET A 92 -7.22 -14.78 -8.06
N LYS A 93 -7.17 -13.91 -9.09
CA LYS A 93 -5.93 -13.61 -9.80
C LYS A 93 -4.97 -12.86 -8.88
N THR A 94 -5.43 -11.77 -8.26
CA THR A 94 -4.58 -11.00 -7.34
C THR A 94 -4.30 -11.79 -6.06
N TYR A 95 -5.28 -12.54 -5.54
CA TYR A 95 -5.05 -13.42 -4.39
C TYR A 95 -3.91 -14.43 -4.65
N ASN A 96 -3.98 -15.18 -5.75
CA ASN A 96 -2.93 -16.14 -6.10
C ASN A 96 -1.59 -15.44 -6.33
N PHE A 97 -1.57 -14.29 -7.02
CA PHE A 97 -0.34 -13.51 -7.18
C PHE A 97 0.32 -13.18 -5.83
N ILE A 98 -0.45 -12.71 -4.84
CA ILE A 98 0.08 -12.40 -3.50
C ILE A 98 0.61 -13.69 -2.86
N VAL A 99 -0.20 -14.74 -2.78
CA VAL A 99 0.15 -16.00 -2.11
C VAL A 99 1.41 -16.65 -2.70
N ASP A 100 1.52 -16.66 -4.03
CA ASP A 100 2.58 -17.36 -4.75
C ASP A 100 3.90 -16.59 -4.75
N ASN A 101 3.89 -15.27 -4.55
CA ASN A 101 5.08 -14.43 -4.77
C ASN A 101 5.56 -13.70 -3.51
N ILE A 102 4.71 -13.44 -2.51
CA ILE A 102 5.05 -12.55 -1.39
C ILE A 102 6.27 -13.01 -0.59
N ASP A 103 6.46 -14.32 -0.42
CA ASP A 103 7.60 -14.87 0.30
C ASP A 103 8.92 -14.69 -0.47
N THR A 104 8.88 -14.75 -1.79
CA THR A 104 10.04 -14.46 -2.65
C THR A 104 10.42 -12.99 -2.50
N TYR A 105 9.45 -12.08 -2.61
CA TYR A 105 9.68 -10.64 -2.40
C TYR A 105 10.27 -10.33 -1.03
N LYS A 106 9.75 -10.94 0.05
CA LYS A 106 10.31 -10.80 1.41
C LYS A 106 11.75 -11.31 1.51
N LYS A 107 12.06 -12.45 0.89
CA LYS A 107 13.41 -13.05 0.91
C LYS A 107 14.43 -12.20 0.17
N GLU A 108 14.04 -11.65 -0.98
CA GLU A 108 14.89 -10.82 -1.84
C GLU A 108 15.07 -9.40 -1.28
N ASN A 109 14.07 -8.88 -0.56
CA ASN A 109 14.03 -7.51 -0.04
C ASN A 109 13.94 -7.48 1.49
N LYS A 110 14.92 -8.08 2.18
CA LYS A 110 14.92 -8.24 3.65
C LYS A 110 14.83 -6.94 4.46
N HIS A 111 15.17 -5.82 3.84
CA HIS A 111 15.10 -4.49 4.44
C HIS A 111 13.71 -3.85 4.30
N ILE A 112 12.78 -4.50 3.59
CA ILE A 112 11.42 -4.05 3.37
C ILE A 112 10.43 -4.97 4.10
N HIS A 113 9.60 -4.39 4.94
CA HIS A 113 8.50 -5.04 5.63
C HIS A 113 7.26 -5.10 4.73
N PHE A 114 6.74 -6.30 4.48
CA PHE A 114 5.52 -6.49 3.71
C PHE A 114 4.35 -6.83 4.63
N SER A 115 3.28 -6.04 4.55
CA SER A 115 2.07 -6.22 5.37
C SER A 115 0.81 -6.21 4.52
N ILE A 116 -0.18 -7.03 4.87
CA ILE A 116 -1.53 -6.98 4.27
C ILE A 116 -2.40 -6.12 5.17
N ILE A 117 -3.06 -5.11 4.60
CA ILE A 117 -3.99 -4.24 5.32
C ILE A 117 -5.22 -5.06 5.68
N ASN A 118 -5.58 -5.06 6.96
CA ASN A 118 -6.78 -5.74 7.44
C ASN A 118 -8.03 -5.12 6.77
N PRO A 119 -8.77 -5.87 5.94
CA PRO A 119 -9.93 -5.31 5.28
C PRO A 119 -11.09 -5.11 6.25
N GLU A 120 -12.05 -4.30 5.83
CA GLU A 120 -13.36 -4.21 6.46
C GLU A 120 -13.99 -5.60 6.61
N ASN A 121 -14.50 -5.91 7.79
CA ASN A 121 -15.27 -7.13 8.02
C ASN A 121 -16.72 -6.93 7.54
N ALA A 122 -16.92 -7.06 6.23
CA ALA A 122 -18.23 -6.96 5.60
C ALA A 122 -18.50 -8.14 4.67
N ASN A 123 -19.78 -8.30 4.39
CA ASN A 123 -20.30 -9.31 3.50
C ASN A 123 -20.64 -8.75 2.11
N ILE A 124 -20.66 -9.62 1.11
CA ILE A 124 -21.13 -9.29 -0.23
C ILE A 124 -22.66 -9.19 -0.18
N PHE A 125 -23.16 -7.95 -0.16
CA PHE A 125 -24.59 -7.65 0.01
C PHE A 125 -25.16 -8.33 1.28
N ALA A 126 -26.32 -8.98 1.17
CA ALA A 126 -26.97 -9.71 2.26
C ALA A 126 -26.51 -11.19 2.36
N LEU A 127 -25.56 -11.64 1.53
CA LEU A 127 -25.09 -13.03 1.56
C LEU A 127 -24.00 -13.21 2.62
N PRO A 128 -23.90 -14.37 3.30
CA PRO A 128 -22.86 -14.65 4.30
C PRO A 128 -21.51 -14.99 3.66
N ILE A 129 -21.05 -14.16 2.72
CA ILE A 129 -19.79 -14.31 1.99
C ILE A 129 -18.94 -13.08 2.28
N PRO A 130 -17.69 -13.22 2.77
CA PRO A 130 -16.82 -12.07 3.00
C PRO A 130 -16.60 -11.25 1.74
N LYS A 131 -16.51 -9.93 1.87
CA LYS A 131 -16.25 -8.99 0.78
C LYS A 131 -14.81 -9.04 0.29
N TYR A 132 -13.87 -9.37 1.18
CA TYR A 132 -12.42 -9.39 0.92
C TYR A 132 -11.79 -10.71 1.37
N ARG A 133 -10.69 -11.09 0.70
CA ARG A 133 -9.77 -12.13 1.18
C ARG A 133 -9.00 -11.65 2.42
N PHE A 134 -8.34 -12.57 3.11
CA PHE A 134 -7.55 -12.27 4.32
C PHE A 134 -8.37 -11.60 5.44
N SER A 135 -9.68 -11.78 5.45
CA SER A 135 -10.60 -11.22 6.46
C SER A 135 -10.69 -12.05 7.74
N ASN A 136 -10.08 -13.24 7.75
CA ASN A 136 -9.98 -14.09 8.94
C ASN A 136 -8.54 -14.10 9.48
N ILE A 137 -8.37 -13.65 10.72
CA ILE A 137 -7.07 -13.62 11.41
C ILE A 137 -6.42 -15.02 11.48
N VAL A 138 -7.24 -16.08 11.47
CA VAL A 138 -6.77 -17.48 11.45
C VAL A 138 -6.16 -17.86 10.10
N GLU A 139 -6.61 -17.27 8.98
CA GLU A 139 -6.00 -17.48 7.66
C GLU A 139 -4.69 -16.70 7.50
N ILE A 140 -4.58 -15.53 8.14
CA ILE A 140 -3.35 -14.72 8.17
C ILE A 140 -2.29 -15.39 9.06
N VAL A 141 -2.63 -15.71 10.31
CA VAL A 141 -1.69 -16.19 11.34
C VAL A 141 -1.27 -17.66 11.16
N LYS A 142 -2.10 -18.51 10.53
CA LYS A 142 -1.71 -19.92 10.29
C LYS A 142 -0.84 -20.13 9.04
N LYS A 143 -0.64 -19.11 8.19
CA LYS A 143 0.04 -19.29 6.90
C LYS A 143 1.16 -18.29 6.60
N TYR A 144 1.23 -17.16 7.31
CA TYR A 144 2.21 -16.09 7.14
C TYR A 144 2.67 -15.52 8.48
#